data_AF-A0A093BI12-F1
#
_entry.id   AF-A0A093BI12-F1
#
_cell.length_a   1.000
_cell.length_b   1.000
_cell.length_c   1.000
_cell.angle_alpha   90.00
_cell.angle_beta   90.00
_cell.angle_gamma   90.00
#
_symmetry.space_group_name_H-M   'P 1'
#
loop_
_entity.id
_entity.type
_entity.pdbx_description
1 polymer ?
#
loop_
_entity_poly.entity_id
_entity_poly.type
_entity_poly.pdbx_seq_one_letter_code
_entity_poly.pdbx_strand_id
1 'polypeptide(L)'
;LKMKHPMVTAVLVVLVQVSQSFPALYHRSWWRLLREGDSCGKCDLALCSEPKECPAGTVLDRCGCCPECGNVEGQICDLDQGNHFYGQCGDNLECRLDADEARFGEVPEPQCVCKSQESICGPEGKTYENICQFNKAYAMKRNISMKHKGPCESAPVISMPPQDVQNFTGNDVIFGCEVSAYPMPHLEWKKKGNKMLLPGDDTHISVQARGGPQKYGVTGWLQIQGLKKSDEGIYICHTKNKYGATYAAARLKVIDGSSPTFAGSRSVSYSIEYGEYYDHADDEDEEQYESGDYEN
;
A
#
# COMPACT_ATOMS: atom_id res chain seq x y z
N LEU A 1 -64.03 -65.91 48.37
CA LEU A 1 -62.72 -65.70 49.04
C LEU A 1 -62.13 -64.38 48.56
N LYS A 2 -61.58 -63.60 49.49
CA LYS A 2 -60.87 -62.33 49.23
C LYS A 2 -59.63 -62.55 48.35
N MET A 3 -59.46 -61.75 47.31
CA MET A 3 -58.17 -61.42 46.70
C MET A 3 -58.27 -59.95 46.23
N LYS A 4 -57.78 -59.00 47.05
CA LYS A 4 -56.51 -58.28 46.89
C LYS A 4 -56.40 -57.53 45.55
N HIS A 5 -56.59 -56.22 45.63
CA HIS A 5 -56.20 -55.26 44.60
C HIS A 5 -54.70 -55.35 44.29
N PRO A 6 -54.30 -55.24 43.02
CA PRO A 6 -53.11 -54.49 42.65
C PRO A 6 -53.51 -53.07 42.26
N MET A 7 -52.73 -52.12 42.77
CA MET A 7 -52.72 -50.72 42.36
C MET A 7 -52.54 -50.61 40.85
N VAL A 8 -53.47 -49.91 40.19
CA VAL A 8 -53.20 -49.26 38.90
C VAL A 8 -53.20 -47.78 39.19
N THR A 9 -52.01 -47.21 39.39
CA THR A 9 -51.80 -45.77 39.33
C THR A 9 -52.12 -45.31 37.92
N ALA A 10 -53.33 -44.80 37.71
CA ALA A 10 -53.71 -44.13 36.49
C ALA A 10 -52.94 -42.80 36.44
N VAL A 11 -51.84 -42.77 35.67
CA VAL A 11 -51.23 -41.51 35.26
C VAL A 11 -52.21 -40.86 34.30
N LEU A 12 -52.95 -39.86 34.80
CA LEU A 12 -53.72 -38.93 33.98
C LEU A 12 -52.72 -38.13 33.14
N VAL A 13 -52.42 -38.62 31.95
CA VAL A 13 -51.77 -37.81 30.92
C VAL A 13 -52.83 -36.82 30.44
N VAL A 14 -52.81 -35.63 31.03
CA VAL A 14 -53.53 -34.48 30.49
C VAL A 14 -52.91 -34.19 29.13
N LEU A 15 -53.62 -34.55 28.06
CA LEU A 15 -53.31 -34.08 26.72
C LEU A 15 -53.61 -32.57 26.68
N VAL A 16 -52.63 -31.77 27.10
CA VAL A 16 -52.61 -30.36 26.74
C VAL A 16 -52.38 -30.32 25.24
N GLN A 17 -53.43 -30.00 24.47
CA GLN A 17 -53.26 -29.58 23.10
C GLN A 17 -52.51 -28.25 23.11
N VAL A 18 -51.19 -28.33 23.09
CA VAL A 18 -50.34 -27.19 22.81
C VAL A 18 -50.44 -26.95 21.31
N SER A 19 -51.47 -26.22 20.90
CA SER A 19 -51.48 -25.52 19.62
C SER A 19 -50.48 -24.37 19.70
N GLN A 20 -49.19 -24.69 19.72
CA GLN A 20 -48.15 -23.74 19.39
C GLN A 20 -47.97 -23.80 17.88
N SER A 21 -48.66 -22.88 17.21
CA SER A 21 -48.29 -22.40 15.89
C SER A 21 -46.82 -21.96 15.92
N PHE A 22 -45.93 -22.89 15.56
CA PHE A 22 -44.53 -22.57 15.28
C PHE A 22 -44.50 -21.55 14.13
N PRO A 23 -43.82 -20.41 14.28
CA PRO A 23 -43.66 -19.46 13.19
C PRO A 23 -42.98 -20.17 12.02
N ALA A 24 -43.58 -20.09 10.83
CA ALA A 24 -43.06 -20.63 9.57
C ALA A 24 -41.77 -19.92 9.07
N LEU A 25 -40.98 -19.35 9.98
CA LEU A 25 -39.82 -18.50 9.69
C LEU A 25 -38.48 -19.23 9.87
N TYR A 26 -38.42 -20.31 10.66
CA TYR A 26 -37.17 -21.07 10.83
C TYR A 26 -36.95 -22.19 9.81
N HIS A 27 -37.98 -22.54 9.04
CA HIS A 27 -37.83 -23.47 7.90
C HIS A 27 -37.40 -22.76 6.61
N ARG A 28 -37.31 -21.41 6.59
CA ARG A 28 -36.94 -20.65 5.39
C ARG A 28 -35.45 -20.29 5.31
N SER A 29 -34.76 -20.24 6.44
CA SER A 29 -33.34 -19.88 6.52
C SER A 29 -32.43 -21.04 6.12
N TRP A 30 -32.73 -22.28 6.52
CA TRP A 30 -32.02 -23.48 6.04
C TRP A 30 -32.35 -23.84 4.58
N TRP A 31 -33.57 -23.53 4.13
CA TRP A 31 -33.94 -23.68 2.72
C TRP A 31 -33.39 -22.60 1.80
N ARG A 32 -32.82 -21.50 2.32
CA ARG A 32 -32.01 -20.57 1.50
C ARG A 32 -30.63 -21.17 1.24
N LEU A 33 -29.96 -21.66 2.28
CA LEU A 33 -28.66 -22.35 2.16
C LEU A 33 -28.71 -23.65 1.34
N LEU A 34 -29.89 -24.28 1.19
CA LEU A 34 -30.12 -25.45 0.33
C LEU A 34 -30.80 -25.12 -1.02
N ARG A 35 -31.01 -23.83 -1.36
CA ARG A 35 -31.46 -23.35 -2.68
C ARG A 35 -30.36 -22.59 -3.45
N GLU A 36 -29.13 -22.58 -2.95
CA GLU A 36 -27.99 -22.01 -3.67
C GLU A 36 -27.20 -23.07 -4.47
N GLY A 37 -27.94 -24.06 -4.99
CA GLY A 37 -27.43 -25.05 -5.91
C GLY A 37 -28.50 -25.46 -6.91
N ASP A 38 -28.96 -24.55 -7.77
CA ASP A 38 -29.76 -24.94 -8.94
C ASP A 38 -29.33 -24.13 -10.17
N SER A 39 -28.30 -24.69 -10.80
CA SER A 39 -27.93 -24.68 -12.21
C SER A 39 -28.36 -23.47 -13.04
N CYS A 40 -27.38 -22.63 -13.35
CA CYS A 40 -27.42 -21.83 -14.57
C CYS A 40 -27.97 -22.67 -15.74
N GLY A 41 -28.96 -22.11 -16.44
CA GLY A 41 -29.56 -22.74 -17.61
C GLY A 41 -28.58 -22.78 -18.78
N LYS A 42 -29.03 -23.29 -19.94
CA LYS A 42 -28.25 -23.17 -21.17
C LYS A 42 -28.06 -21.69 -21.51
N CYS A 43 -26.83 -21.31 -21.83
CA CYS A 43 -26.52 -19.95 -22.22
C CYS A 43 -27.20 -19.59 -23.56
N ASP A 44 -28.02 -18.54 -23.55
CA ASP A 44 -28.63 -17.95 -24.74
C ASP A 44 -28.21 -16.49 -24.87
N LEU A 45 -27.24 -16.25 -25.75
CA LEU A 45 -26.65 -14.93 -25.96
C LEU A 45 -27.65 -13.91 -26.53
N ALA A 46 -28.73 -14.35 -27.17
CA ALA A 46 -29.73 -13.44 -27.73
C ALA A 46 -30.55 -12.71 -26.65
N LEU A 47 -30.57 -13.25 -25.43
CA LEU A 47 -31.25 -12.65 -24.27
C LEU A 47 -30.33 -11.71 -23.49
N CYS A 48 -29.04 -11.71 -23.77
CA CYS A 48 -28.08 -10.90 -23.03
C CYS A 48 -28.17 -9.43 -23.44
N SER A 49 -28.10 -8.55 -22.43
CA SER A 49 -27.94 -7.12 -22.67
C SER A 49 -26.48 -6.84 -23.03
N GLU A 50 -26.25 -6.00 -24.04
CA GLU A 50 -24.89 -5.54 -24.34
C GLU A 50 -24.51 -4.39 -23.40
N PRO A 51 -23.51 -4.59 -22.52
CA PRO A 51 -23.11 -3.55 -21.60
C PRO A 51 -22.41 -2.42 -22.38
N LYS A 52 -22.80 -1.19 -22.09
CA LYS A 52 -22.17 0.01 -22.63
C LYS A 52 -21.23 0.56 -21.58
N GLU A 53 -20.14 1.15 -22.06
CA GLU A 53 -19.21 1.88 -21.24
C GLU A 53 -18.48 1.07 -20.17
N CYS A 54 -17.83 -0.04 -20.55
CA CYS A 54 -17.03 -0.84 -19.63
C CYS A 54 -15.54 -0.43 -19.64
N PRO A 55 -15.07 0.42 -18.69
CA PRO A 55 -13.70 0.92 -18.65
C PRO A 55 -12.63 -0.17 -18.49
N ALA A 56 -12.96 -1.28 -17.81
CA ALA A 56 -12.07 -2.42 -17.64
C ALA A 56 -12.44 -3.60 -18.55
N GLY A 57 -13.18 -3.37 -19.63
CA GLY A 57 -13.68 -4.45 -20.49
C GLY A 57 -14.83 -5.24 -19.85
N THR A 58 -15.16 -6.36 -20.45
CA THR A 58 -16.34 -7.17 -20.07
C THR A 58 -15.93 -8.48 -19.44
N VAL A 59 -16.60 -8.83 -18.36
CA VAL A 59 -16.55 -10.15 -17.72
C VAL A 59 -17.84 -10.90 -18.02
N LEU A 60 -17.91 -12.19 -17.67
CA LEU A 60 -19.14 -12.94 -17.78
C LEU A 60 -19.89 -12.91 -16.45
N ASP A 61 -21.21 -12.96 -16.53
CA ASP A 61 -22.09 -13.09 -15.36
C ASP A 61 -21.77 -14.34 -14.52
N ARG A 62 -22.47 -14.49 -13.38
CA ARG A 62 -22.37 -15.65 -12.48
C ARG A 62 -22.54 -17.00 -13.20
N CYS A 63 -23.25 -17.01 -14.33
CA CYS A 63 -23.52 -18.20 -15.12
C CYS A 63 -22.52 -18.44 -16.25
N GLY A 64 -21.52 -17.56 -16.42
CA GLY A 64 -20.56 -17.64 -17.50
C GLY A 64 -21.19 -17.42 -18.87
N CYS A 65 -22.32 -16.69 -18.95
CA CYS A 65 -23.08 -16.53 -20.18
C CYS A 65 -23.10 -15.09 -20.69
N CYS A 66 -23.79 -14.19 -19.98
CA CYS A 66 -23.98 -12.83 -20.47
C CYS A 66 -22.78 -11.95 -20.11
N PRO A 67 -22.38 -11.03 -21.02
CA PRO A 67 -21.33 -10.06 -20.73
C PRO A 67 -21.83 -8.98 -19.76
N GLU A 68 -21.03 -8.70 -18.73
CA GLU A 68 -21.21 -7.62 -17.78
C GLU A 68 -19.94 -6.76 -17.74
N CYS A 69 -20.01 -5.51 -17.28
CA CYS A 69 -18.79 -4.72 -17.11
C CYS A 69 -17.96 -5.29 -15.95
N GLY A 70 -16.66 -5.50 -16.20
CA GLY A 70 -15.74 -5.87 -15.13
C GLY A 70 -15.42 -4.71 -14.20
N ASN A 71 -15.14 -5.03 -12.95
CA ASN A 71 -14.69 -4.06 -11.94
C ASN A 71 -13.34 -3.46 -12.34
N VAL A 72 -13.19 -2.15 -12.11
CA VAL A 72 -11.96 -1.40 -12.37
C VAL A 72 -10.97 -1.53 -11.21
N GLU A 73 -9.72 -1.13 -11.45
CA GLU A 73 -8.68 -1.04 -10.42
C GLU A 73 -9.17 -0.27 -9.18
N GLY A 74 -8.98 -0.86 -8.00
CA GLY A 74 -9.39 -0.34 -6.68
C GLY A 74 -10.82 -0.67 -6.25
N GLN A 75 -11.66 -1.27 -7.11
CA GLN A 75 -12.99 -1.73 -6.69
C GLN A 75 -12.93 -3.08 -5.97
N ILE A 76 -13.85 -3.29 -5.03
CA ILE A 76 -14.03 -4.56 -4.33
C ILE A 76 -14.43 -5.64 -5.33
N CYS A 77 -13.97 -6.87 -5.13
CA CYS A 77 -14.23 -7.99 -6.03
C CYS A 77 -14.39 -9.30 -5.29
N ASP A 78 -14.99 -10.29 -5.94
CA ASP A 78 -15.07 -11.64 -5.40
C ASP A 78 -13.78 -12.43 -5.69
N LEU A 79 -13.14 -12.98 -4.64
CA LEU A 79 -11.92 -13.80 -4.76
C LEU A 79 -12.19 -15.14 -5.44
N ASP A 80 -13.35 -15.73 -5.15
CA ASP A 80 -13.77 -17.01 -5.70
C ASP A 80 -14.69 -16.78 -6.90
N GLN A 81 -14.44 -17.47 -8.01
CA GLN A 81 -15.27 -17.40 -9.22
C GLN A 81 -16.73 -17.87 -9.01
N GLY A 82 -17.00 -18.57 -7.90
CA GLY A 82 -18.35 -19.03 -7.55
C GLY A 82 -19.19 -18.01 -6.77
N ASN A 83 -18.55 -16.97 -6.24
CA ASN A 83 -19.23 -15.85 -5.59
C ASN A 83 -19.34 -14.68 -6.59
N HIS A 84 -20.45 -13.94 -6.52
CA HIS A 84 -20.75 -12.87 -7.50
C HIS A 84 -21.40 -11.66 -6.82
N PHE A 85 -21.12 -11.48 -5.52
CA PHE A 85 -21.70 -10.41 -4.72
C PHE A 85 -21.10 -9.04 -5.07
N TYR A 86 -19.78 -8.98 -5.24
CA TYR A 86 -19.05 -7.77 -5.62
C TYR A 86 -18.70 -7.74 -7.11
N GLY A 87 -18.72 -8.90 -7.78
CA GLY A 87 -18.41 -9.06 -9.20
C GLY A 87 -16.93 -9.36 -9.47
N GLN A 88 -16.64 -9.60 -10.75
CA GLN A 88 -15.30 -9.97 -11.21
C GLN A 88 -14.51 -8.76 -11.69
N CYS A 89 -13.19 -8.81 -11.51
CA CYS A 89 -12.28 -7.83 -12.07
C CYS A 89 -12.20 -7.93 -13.59
N GLY A 90 -12.11 -6.79 -14.27
CA GLY A 90 -12.00 -6.74 -15.72
C GLY A 90 -10.64 -7.15 -16.28
N ASP A 91 -10.43 -6.79 -17.54
CA ASP A 91 -9.24 -7.12 -18.32
C ASP A 91 -7.95 -6.61 -17.66
N ASN A 92 -6.94 -7.47 -17.58
CA ASN A 92 -5.63 -7.21 -16.97
C ASN A 92 -5.67 -6.92 -15.46
N LEU A 93 -6.79 -7.19 -14.79
CA LEU A 93 -6.92 -7.07 -13.34
C LEU A 93 -6.97 -8.45 -12.68
N GLU A 94 -6.63 -8.49 -11.39
CA GLU A 94 -6.74 -9.65 -10.52
C GLU A 94 -7.31 -9.23 -9.18
N CYS A 95 -8.22 -10.02 -8.63
CA CYS A 95 -8.80 -9.78 -7.31
C CYS A 95 -7.81 -10.23 -6.24
N ARG A 96 -7.35 -9.32 -5.38
CA ARG A 96 -6.37 -9.62 -4.32
C ARG A 96 -6.81 -9.02 -2.99
N LEU A 97 -6.47 -9.72 -1.91
CA LEU A 97 -6.56 -9.20 -0.54
C LEU A 97 -5.23 -8.51 -0.22
N ASP A 98 -5.28 -7.24 0.18
CA ASP A 98 -4.11 -6.59 0.78
C ASP A 98 -4.08 -6.90 2.28
N ALA A 99 -3.21 -7.84 2.66
CA ALA A 99 -3.05 -8.25 4.06
C ALA A 99 -2.26 -7.23 4.89
N ASP A 100 -1.56 -6.29 4.25
CA ASP A 100 -0.74 -5.28 4.94
C ASP A 100 -1.61 -4.14 5.50
N GLU A 101 -2.84 -3.99 5.01
CA GLU A 101 -3.84 -3.03 5.48
C GLU A 101 -4.64 -3.52 6.70
N ALA A 102 -4.44 -4.78 7.12
CA ALA A 102 -5.07 -5.36 8.30
C ALA A 102 -4.51 -4.74 9.59
N ARG A 103 -4.94 -3.52 9.90
CA ARG A 103 -4.77 -2.93 11.23
C ARG A 103 -5.75 -3.59 12.20
N PHE A 104 -5.34 -3.69 13.46
CA PHE A 104 -6.04 -4.29 14.61
C PHE A 104 -7.57 -4.45 14.43
N GLY A 105 -8.01 -5.64 14.02
CA GLY A 105 -9.41 -6.07 14.08
C GLY A 105 -10.28 -5.84 12.84
N GLU A 106 -9.76 -5.22 11.78
CA GLU A 106 -10.49 -5.06 10.51
C GLU A 106 -10.15 -6.19 9.53
N VAL A 107 -11.16 -6.78 8.91
CA VAL A 107 -10.97 -7.79 7.85
C VAL A 107 -10.78 -7.03 6.52
N PRO A 108 -9.63 -7.14 5.85
CA PRO A 108 -9.38 -6.40 4.62
C PRO A 108 -10.32 -6.87 3.50
N GLU A 109 -10.86 -5.92 2.73
CA GLU A 109 -11.72 -6.20 1.59
C GLU A 109 -10.88 -6.47 0.34
N PRO A 110 -11.18 -7.54 -0.43
CA PRO A 110 -10.44 -7.84 -1.65
C PRO A 110 -10.73 -6.83 -2.76
N GLN A 111 -9.69 -6.34 -3.43
CA GLN A 111 -9.81 -5.33 -4.48
C GLN A 111 -9.15 -5.76 -5.79
N CYS A 112 -9.64 -5.21 -6.89
CA CYS A 112 -9.04 -5.40 -8.21
C CYS A 112 -7.73 -4.62 -8.32
N VAL A 113 -6.64 -5.35 -8.54
CA VAL A 113 -5.29 -4.79 -8.72
C VAL A 113 -4.79 -5.10 -10.12
N CYS A 114 -4.10 -4.14 -10.76
CA CYS A 114 -3.56 -4.38 -12.10
C CYS A 114 -2.45 -5.44 -12.08
N LYS A 115 -2.55 -6.41 -12.99
CA LYS A 115 -1.59 -7.52 -13.16
C LYS A 115 -0.19 -7.05 -13.54
N SER A 116 -0.08 -5.88 -14.17
CA SER A 116 1.20 -5.28 -14.56
C SER A 116 1.33 -3.91 -13.92
N GLN A 117 2.48 -3.63 -13.31
CA GLN A 117 2.85 -2.32 -12.76
C GLN A 117 3.80 -1.56 -13.71
N GLU A 118 3.90 -1.99 -14.97
CA GLU A 118 4.71 -1.32 -15.98
C GLU A 118 3.98 -0.10 -16.55
N SER A 119 4.60 1.07 -16.43
CA SER A 119 4.08 2.31 -16.99
C SER A 119 3.95 2.28 -18.51
N ILE A 120 3.08 3.13 -19.05
CA ILE A 120 2.79 3.19 -20.49
C ILE A 120 2.78 4.63 -20.97
N CYS A 121 3.35 4.87 -22.15
CA CYS A 121 3.25 6.15 -22.82
C CYS A 121 2.07 6.17 -23.79
N GLY A 122 1.07 6.99 -23.47
CA GLY A 122 -0.11 7.21 -24.30
C GLY A 122 0.18 8.02 -25.57
N PRO A 123 -0.74 8.01 -26.55
CA PRO A 123 -0.58 8.74 -27.82
C PRO A 123 -0.47 10.26 -27.64
N GLU A 124 -1.03 10.81 -26.56
CA GLU A 124 -0.99 12.23 -26.20
C GLU A 124 0.29 12.65 -25.47
N GLY A 125 1.24 11.73 -25.28
CA GLY A 125 2.45 11.99 -24.49
C GLY A 125 2.20 11.99 -22.99
N LYS A 126 1.10 11.38 -22.53
CA LYS A 126 0.79 11.18 -21.11
C LYS A 126 1.28 9.81 -20.65
N THR A 127 2.00 9.79 -19.53
CA THR A 127 2.37 8.56 -18.84
C THR A 127 1.20 8.04 -18.00
N TYR A 128 0.90 6.76 -18.15
CA TYR A 128 -0.01 5.99 -17.30
C TYR A 128 0.80 5.06 -16.42
N GLU A 129 0.39 4.87 -15.16
CA GLU A 129 1.14 4.05 -14.20
C GLU A 129 1.19 2.58 -14.61
N ASN A 130 0.11 2.10 -15.22
CA ASN A 130 -0.04 0.75 -15.71
C ASN A 130 -1.03 0.65 -16.90
N ILE A 131 -1.20 -0.57 -17.45
CA ILE A 131 -2.12 -0.86 -18.56
C ILE A 131 -3.59 -0.66 -18.19
N CYS A 132 -3.98 -0.92 -16.95
CA CYS A 132 -5.36 -0.83 -16.51
C CYS A 132 -5.85 0.63 -16.52
N GLN A 133 -5.00 1.57 -16.07
CA GLN A 133 -5.29 3.01 -16.18
C GLN A 133 -5.36 3.50 -17.63
N PHE A 134 -4.47 2.99 -18.50
CA PHE A 134 -4.51 3.31 -19.92
C PHE A 134 -5.82 2.84 -20.56
N ASN A 135 -6.22 1.58 -20.35
CA ASN A 135 -7.46 1.01 -20.87
C ASN A 135 -8.68 1.78 -20.36
N LYS A 136 -8.73 2.10 -19.06
CA LYS A 136 -9.81 2.91 -18.46
C LYS A 136 -9.96 4.27 -19.15
N ALA A 137 -8.86 4.95 -19.45
CA ALA A 137 -8.90 6.26 -20.11
C ALA A 137 -9.31 6.20 -21.59
N TYR A 138 -9.12 5.04 -22.23
CA TYR A 138 -9.31 4.83 -23.65
C TYR A 138 -10.46 3.87 -24.00
N ALA A 139 -11.21 3.37 -23.03
CA ALA A 139 -12.23 2.34 -23.22
C ALA A 139 -13.31 2.71 -24.26
N MET A 140 -13.66 3.99 -24.38
CA MET A 140 -14.67 4.45 -25.37
C MET A 140 -14.06 4.87 -26.71
N LYS A 141 -12.73 4.92 -26.81
CA LYS A 141 -12.04 5.41 -28.00
C LYS A 141 -11.64 4.23 -28.88
N ARG A 142 -12.05 4.27 -30.15
CA ARG A 142 -11.68 3.26 -31.15
C ARG A 142 -10.35 3.61 -31.81
N ASN A 143 -9.61 2.58 -32.25
CA ASN A 143 -8.34 2.71 -32.99
C ASN A 143 -7.24 3.49 -32.26
N ILE A 144 -7.17 3.37 -30.94
CA ILE A 144 -6.07 3.92 -30.16
C ILE A 144 -5.07 2.83 -29.83
N SER A 145 -3.79 3.12 -30.07
CA SER A 145 -2.68 2.31 -29.60
C SER A 145 -1.77 3.15 -28.70
N MET A 146 -1.21 2.51 -27.69
CA MET A 146 -0.11 3.07 -26.91
C MET A 146 1.11 3.30 -27.80
N LYS A 147 1.90 4.33 -27.51
CA LYS A 147 3.11 4.65 -28.29
C LYS A 147 4.22 3.65 -28.02
N HIS A 148 4.51 3.39 -26.74
CA HIS A 148 5.45 2.36 -26.29
C HIS A 148 5.22 2.04 -24.81
N LYS A 149 5.82 0.92 -24.36
CA LYS A 149 5.90 0.56 -22.94
C LYS A 149 6.94 1.44 -22.22
N GLY A 150 6.74 1.66 -20.93
CA GLY A 150 7.49 2.62 -20.13
C GLY A 150 6.86 4.01 -20.12
N PRO A 151 7.34 4.91 -19.25
CA PRO A 151 6.86 6.28 -19.17
C PRO A 151 7.18 7.06 -20.44
N CYS A 152 6.42 8.13 -20.70
CA CYS A 152 6.76 9.05 -21.77
C CYS A 152 8.09 9.74 -21.52
N GLU A 153 8.79 10.01 -22.62
CA GLU A 153 10.09 10.66 -22.60
C GLU A 153 9.99 12.10 -22.07
N SER A 154 10.86 12.44 -21.11
CA SER A 154 10.82 13.72 -20.39
C SER A 154 12.20 14.23 -20.02
N ALA A 155 12.33 15.54 -19.82
CA ALA A 155 13.51 16.13 -19.19
C ALA A 155 13.61 15.67 -17.72
N PRO A 156 14.80 15.74 -17.10
CA PRO A 156 14.98 15.31 -15.72
C PRO A 156 14.28 16.26 -14.75
N VAL A 157 13.64 15.68 -13.74
CA VAL A 157 12.94 16.40 -12.66
C VAL A 157 13.55 15.97 -11.34
N ILE A 158 13.97 16.94 -10.53
CA ILE A 158 14.53 16.66 -9.19
C ILE A 158 13.36 16.47 -8.23
N SER A 159 13.14 15.24 -7.80
CA SER A 159 12.09 14.88 -6.84
C SER A 159 12.51 15.19 -5.41
N MET A 160 13.79 14.98 -5.07
CA MET A 160 14.35 15.34 -3.76
C MET A 160 15.64 16.13 -3.94
N PRO A 161 15.63 17.47 -3.74
CA PRO A 161 16.83 18.27 -3.82
C PRO A 161 17.70 18.11 -2.57
N PRO A 162 19.03 18.33 -2.68
CA PRO A 162 19.88 18.36 -1.49
C PRO A 162 19.51 19.50 -0.57
N GLN A 163 19.70 19.26 0.73
CA GLN A 163 19.34 20.20 1.79
C GLN A 163 20.57 20.91 2.34
N ASP A 164 20.40 22.14 2.81
CA ASP A 164 21.44 22.90 3.47
C ASP A 164 21.88 22.21 4.76
N VAL A 165 23.18 22.17 5.02
CA VAL A 165 23.77 21.52 6.21
C VAL A 165 24.72 22.48 6.90
N GLN A 166 24.63 22.52 8.23
CA GLN A 166 25.59 23.17 9.10
C GLN A 166 26.18 22.14 10.06
N ASN A 167 27.50 22.01 10.08
CA ASN A 167 28.16 21.03 10.95
C ASN A 167 29.58 21.49 11.35
N PHE A 168 30.17 20.81 12.32
CA PHE A 168 31.49 21.13 12.87
C PHE A 168 32.63 20.50 12.06
N THR A 169 33.80 21.13 12.12
CA THR A 169 35.05 20.59 11.57
C THR A 169 35.31 19.17 12.10
N GLY A 170 35.74 18.26 11.22
CA GLY A 170 36.02 16.87 11.53
C GLY A 170 34.82 15.91 11.44
N ASN A 171 33.58 16.42 11.37
CA ASN A 171 32.40 15.59 11.14
C ASN A 171 32.27 15.19 9.66
N ASP A 172 31.43 14.18 9.39
CA ASP A 172 31.10 13.76 8.03
C ASP A 172 29.74 14.31 7.62
N VAL A 173 29.58 14.63 6.33
CA VAL A 173 28.31 15.10 5.75
C VAL A 173 28.01 14.37 4.45
N ILE A 174 26.72 14.10 4.22
CA ILE A 174 26.20 13.51 2.99
C ILE A 174 25.09 14.41 2.43
N PHE A 175 25.21 14.77 1.16
CA PHE A 175 24.12 15.38 0.39
C PHE A 175 23.46 14.32 -0.49
N GLY A 176 22.13 14.28 -0.49
CA GLY A 176 21.33 13.43 -1.38
C GLY A 176 20.63 14.24 -2.47
N CYS A 177 20.52 13.68 -3.67
CA CYS A 177 19.79 14.27 -4.80
C CYS A 177 19.06 13.16 -5.56
N GLU A 178 17.73 13.17 -5.54
CA GLU A 178 16.90 12.22 -6.29
C GLU A 178 16.30 12.88 -7.52
N VAL A 179 16.42 12.20 -8.65
CA VAL A 179 16.01 12.72 -9.95
C VAL A 179 15.27 11.64 -10.72
N SER A 180 14.12 11.99 -11.29
CA SER A 180 13.33 11.12 -12.17
C SER A 180 13.38 11.64 -13.61
N ALA A 181 13.62 10.74 -14.57
CA ALA A 181 13.55 11.07 -15.99
C ALA A 181 13.43 9.81 -16.84
N TYR A 182 12.83 9.94 -18.02
CA TYR A 182 12.90 8.90 -19.04
C TYR A 182 13.43 9.46 -20.38
N PRO A 183 14.52 8.91 -20.92
CA PRO A 183 15.43 7.93 -20.33
C PRO A 183 16.15 8.45 -19.08
N MET A 184 16.71 7.50 -18.31
CA MET A 184 17.52 7.75 -17.11
C MET A 184 18.58 8.85 -17.35
N PRO A 185 18.69 9.85 -16.46
CA PRO A 185 19.60 10.97 -16.65
C PRO A 185 20.99 10.66 -16.10
N HIS A 186 21.99 11.39 -16.61
CA HIS A 186 23.32 11.45 -16.00
C HIS A 186 23.30 12.44 -14.83
N LEU A 187 23.86 12.07 -13.68
CA LEU A 187 23.90 12.89 -12.47
C LEU A 187 25.35 13.18 -12.08
N GLU A 188 25.66 14.46 -11.88
CA GLU A 188 27.00 14.94 -11.53
C GLU A 188 26.92 15.92 -10.36
N TRP A 189 27.99 15.95 -9.57
CA TRP A 189 28.15 16.92 -8.49
C TRP A 189 29.27 17.91 -8.82
N LYS A 190 29.07 19.17 -8.45
CA LYS A 190 30.10 20.21 -8.53
C LYS A 190 30.00 21.17 -7.36
N LYS A 191 31.15 21.72 -6.94
CA LYS A 191 31.19 22.85 -6.02
C LYS A 191 31.09 24.17 -6.79
N LYS A 192 30.22 25.08 -6.39
CA LYS A 192 30.03 26.38 -7.05
C LYS A 192 31.35 27.15 -7.05
N GLY A 193 31.78 27.60 -8.24
CA GLY A 193 33.05 28.29 -8.45
C GLY A 193 34.20 27.38 -8.92
N ASN A 194 34.06 26.05 -8.75
CA ASN A 194 35.00 25.09 -9.30
C ASN A 194 34.59 24.69 -10.73
N LYS A 195 35.57 24.57 -11.63
CA LYS A 195 35.35 24.10 -13.01
C LYS A 195 35.28 22.57 -13.10
N MET A 196 35.89 21.88 -12.14
CA MET A 196 35.99 20.42 -12.10
C MET A 196 34.77 19.80 -11.42
N LEU A 197 34.32 18.64 -11.92
CA LEU A 197 33.31 17.82 -11.27
C LEU A 197 33.89 17.13 -10.03
N LEU A 198 33.06 16.87 -9.04
CA LEU A 198 33.43 16.10 -7.85
C LEU A 198 33.41 14.59 -8.18
N PRO A 199 34.26 13.78 -7.54
CA PRO A 199 35.18 14.13 -6.45
C PRO A 199 36.49 14.83 -6.89
N GLY A 200 36.80 14.86 -8.19
CA GLY A 200 38.05 15.45 -8.67
C GLY A 200 39.29 14.76 -8.08
N ASP A 201 40.25 15.54 -7.57
CA ASP A 201 41.46 15.06 -6.88
C ASP A 201 41.31 15.05 -5.33
N ASP A 202 40.12 15.36 -4.82
CA ASP A 202 39.87 15.50 -3.38
C ASP A 202 39.67 14.12 -2.72
N THR A 203 40.68 13.62 -2.01
CA THR A 203 40.69 12.26 -1.44
C THR A 203 39.65 12.01 -0.34
N HIS A 204 39.16 13.07 0.31
CA HIS A 204 38.13 12.99 1.34
C HIS A 204 36.71 13.23 0.82
N ILE A 205 36.53 13.42 -0.49
CA ILE A 205 35.23 13.56 -1.13
C ILE A 205 34.94 12.29 -1.94
N SER A 206 33.73 11.77 -1.83
CA SER A 206 33.25 10.69 -2.68
C SER A 206 31.87 10.97 -3.23
N VAL A 207 31.64 10.55 -4.48
CA VAL A 207 30.37 10.68 -5.18
C VAL A 207 29.91 9.29 -5.60
N GLN A 208 28.65 8.99 -5.34
CA GLN A 208 28.01 7.76 -5.79
C GLN A 208 26.67 8.10 -6.44
N ALA A 209 26.33 7.43 -7.54
CA ALA A 209 25.01 7.50 -8.14
C ALA A 209 24.52 6.07 -8.40
N ARG A 210 23.30 5.76 -7.96
CA ARG A 210 22.63 4.46 -8.20
C ARG A 210 21.20 4.68 -8.66
N GLY A 211 20.55 3.60 -9.10
CA GLY A 211 19.10 3.61 -9.32
C GLY A 211 18.39 4.10 -8.06
N GLY A 212 17.45 5.01 -8.26
CA GLY A 212 16.64 5.60 -7.20
C GLY A 212 15.50 4.67 -6.76
N PRO A 213 14.65 5.11 -5.82
CA PRO A 213 13.53 4.30 -5.32
C PRO A 213 12.50 3.97 -6.40
N GLN A 214 12.47 4.74 -7.49
CA GLN A 214 11.59 4.53 -8.65
C GLN A 214 12.38 3.90 -9.81
N LYS A 215 11.71 3.06 -10.63
CA LYS A 215 12.30 2.29 -11.75
C LYS A 215 13.06 3.15 -12.80
N TYR A 216 12.73 4.44 -12.90
CA TYR A 216 13.38 5.42 -13.79
C TYR A 216 13.91 6.64 -13.03
N GLY A 217 14.23 6.44 -11.75
CA GLY A 217 14.89 7.42 -10.90
C GLY A 217 16.37 7.11 -10.75
N VAL A 218 17.18 8.13 -10.53
CA VAL A 218 18.57 8.04 -10.07
C VAL A 218 18.69 8.81 -8.75
N THR A 219 19.37 8.21 -7.78
CA THR A 219 19.75 8.89 -6.54
C THR A 219 21.27 9.06 -6.52
N GLY A 220 21.71 10.30 -6.34
CA GLY A 220 23.10 10.68 -6.20
C GLY A 220 23.42 11.10 -4.77
N TRP A 221 24.53 10.61 -4.24
CA TRP A 221 25.07 10.99 -2.95
C TRP A 221 26.45 11.60 -3.10
N LEU A 222 26.67 12.72 -2.42
CA LEU A 222 27.97 13.36 -2.26
C LEU A 222 28.34 13.28 -0.78
N GLN A 223 29.39 12.54 -0.44
CA GLN A 223 29.93 12.43 0.90
C GLN A 223 31.23 13.21 1.02
N ILE A 224 31.34 13.99 2.10
CA ILE A 224 32.56 14.71 2.48
C ILE A 224 32.96 14.21 3.86
N GLN A 225 34.15 13.61 3.94
CA GLN A 225 34.69 13.06 5.17
C GLN A 225 35.62 14.06 5.87
N GLY A 226 35.51 14.14 7.19
CA GLY A 226 36.34 15.00 8.02
C GLY A 226 36.31 16.45 7.55
N LEU A 227 35.16 17.11 7.71
CA LEU A 227 34.90 18.46 7.24
C LEU A 227 36.03 19.43 7.59
N LYS A 228 36.49 20.18 6.59
CA LYS A 228 37.47 21.26 6.70
C LYS A 228 36.80 22.59 6.42
N LYS A 229 37.36 23.68 6.94
CA LYS A 229 36.85 25.02 6.67
C LYS A 229 36.86 25.37 5.17
N SER A 230 37.80 24.80 4.40
CA SER A 230 37.87 24.89 2.94
C SER A 230 36.66 24.28 2.21
N ASP A 231 35.95 23.36 2.86
CA ASP A 231 34.82 22.64 2.26
C ASP A 231 33.56 23.50 2.27
N GLU A 232 33.49 24.53 3.13
CA GLU A 232 32.41 25.52 3.14
C GLU A 232 32.14 26.05 1.72
N GLY A 233 30.86 26.07 1.33
CA GLY A 233 30.47 26.44 -0.02
C GLY A 233 29.08 25.97 -0.42
N ILE A 234 28.81 26.06 -1.72
CA ILE A 234 27.55 25.61 -2.33
C ILE A 234 27.84 24.42 -3.23
N TYR A 235 27.17 23.31 -2.98
CA TYR A 235 27.25 22.08 -3.76
C TYR A 235 26.05 21.97 -4.66
N ILE A 236 26.29 21.64 -5.93
CA ILE A 236 25.27 21.62 -6.99
C ILE A 236 25.19 20.20 -7.52
N CYS A 237 23.99 19.62 -7.44
CA CYS A 237 23.60 18.44 -8.17
C CYS A 237 23.11 18.87 -9.55
N HIS A 238 23.81 18.47 -10.60
CA HIS A 238 23.47 18.79 -11.99
C HIS A 238 23.09 17.50 -12.72
N THR A 239 21.95 17.50 -13.38
CA THR A 239 21.45 16.32 -14.10
C THR A 239 21.04 16.64 -15.51
N LYS A 240 21.28 15.69 -16.43
CA LYS A 240 21.04 15.88 -17.86
C LYS A 240 20.64 14.59 -18.56
N ASN A 241 19.70 14.69 -19.49
CA ASN A 241 19.44 13.66 -20.50
C ASN A 241 19.30 14.32 -21.90
N LYS A 242 18.85 13.55 -22.90
CA LYS A 242 18.63 14.06 -24.27
C LYS A 242 17.51 15.11 -24.40
N TYR A 243 16.63 15.23 -23.39
CA TYR A 243 15.47 16.13 -23.40
C TYR A 243 15.67 17.40 -22.58
N GLY A 244 16.69 17.46 -21.72
CA GLY A 244 16.99 18.66 -20.97
C GLY A 244 18.02 18.46 -19.88
N ALA A 245 18.23 19.52 -19.12
CA ALA A 245 19.08 19.53 -17.93
C ALA A 245 18.41 20.35 -16.83
N THR A 246 18.65 19.97 -15.59
CA THR A 246 18.18 20.68 -14.40
C THR A 246 19.23 20.59 -13.29
N TYR A 247 19.13 21.45 -12.29
CA TYR A 247 20.04 21.44 -11.15
C TYR A 247 19.35 21.86 -9.86
N ALA A 248 19.87 21.37 -8.75
CA ALA A 248 19.55 21.82 -7.41
C ALA A 248 20.84 22.06 -6.64
N ALA A 249 20.78 22.90 -5.61
CA ALA A 249 21.95 23.30 -4.86
C ALA A 249 21.68 23.32 -3.36
N ALA A 250 22.70 22.99 -2.58
CA ALA A 250 22.69 23.06 -1.12
C ALA A 250 23.94 23.77 -0.61
N ARG A 251 23.80 24.47 0.51
CA ARG A 251 24.87 25.16 1.21
C ARG A 251 25.43 24.30 2.33
N LEU A 252 26.75 24.19 2.38
CA LEU A 252 27.49 23.65 3.51
C LEU A 252 28.08 24.81 4.33
N LYS A 253 27.74 24.89 5.61
CA LYS A 253 28.36 25.80 6.58
C LYS A 253 29.21 25.00 7.58
N VAL A 254 30.50 25.31 7.68
CA VAL A 254 31.41 24.60 8.59
C VAL A 254 31.69 25.48 9.81
N ILE A 255 31.39 24.98 11.01
CA ILE A 255 31.67 25.67 12.27
C ILE A 255 33.01 25.19 12.81
N ASP A 256 33.92 26.12 13.07
CA ASP A 256 35.19 25.82 13.71
C ASP A 256 34.93 25.52 15.21
N GLY A 257 35.13 24.26 15.61
CA GLY A 257 34.94 23.80 16.98
C GLY A 257 34.86 22.28 17.05
N SER A 258 35.24 21.68 18.17
CA SER A 258 34.87 20.29 18.45
C SER A 258 33.36 20.23 18.67
N SER A 259 32.67 19.24 18.08
CA SER A 259 31.34 18.82 18.55
C SER A 259 31.32 18.90 20.09
N PRO A 260 30.28 19.47 20.74
CA PRO A 260 30.23 19.50 22.19
C PRO A 260 30.19 18.05 22.67
N THR A 261 31.38 17.49 22.92
CA THR A 261 31.54 16.31 23.72
C THR A 261 30.86 16.65 25.04
N PHE A 262 29.90 15.81 25.42
CA PHE A 262 29.32 15.80 26.76
C PHE A 262 30.48 15.59 27.76
N ALA A 263 31.20 16.65 28.07
CA ALA A 263 32.20 16.70 29.11
C ALA A 263 31.43 16.76 30.42
N GLY A 264 31.16 15.57 30.96
CA GLY A 264 30.78 15.31 32.35
C GLY A 264 29.95 16.40 33.02
N SER A 265 28.64 16.47 32.71
CA SER A 265 27.74 17.15 33.63
C SER A 265 27.60 16.28 34.87
N ARG A 266 28.19 16.76 35.97
CA ARG A 266 27.88 16.36 37.34
C ARG A 266 26.38 16.12 37.48
N SER A 267 26.04 15.04 38.17
CA SER A 267 24.71 14.73 38.69
C SER A 267 24.10 15.95 39.35
N VAL A 268 23.17 16.60 38.67
CA VAL A 268 22.19 17.47 39.31
C VAL A 268 20.94 16.60 39.46
N SER A 269 20.75 16.08 40.68
CA SER A 269 19.48 15.53 41.10
C SER A 269 18.43 16.64 40.98
N TYR A 270 17.52 16.51 40.03
CA TYR A 270 16.32 17.32 39.98
C TYR A 270 15.18 16.42 40.46
N SER A 271 14.78 16.60 41.71
CA SER A 271 13.55 16.03 42.26
C SER A 271 12.37 16.65 41.52
N ILE A 272 11.73 15.87 40.65
CA ILE A 272 10.44 16.22 40.07
C ILE A 272 9.36 15.76 41.05
N GLU A 273 8.70 16.74 41.65
CA GLU A 273 7.49 16.59 42.44
C GLU A 273 6.34 16.24 41.47
N TYR A 274 5.87 14.99 41.53
CA TYR A 274 4.72 14.54 40.75
C TYR A 274 3.44 14.97 41.47
N GLY A 275 2.76 15.97 40.92
CA GLY A 275 1.42 16.35 41.34
C GLY A 275 0.41 15.27 40.95
N GLU A 276 -0.42 14.90 41.93
CA GLU A 276 -1.51 13.93 41.84
C GLU A 276 -2.56 14.37 40.80
N TYR A 277 -2.86 13.50 39.84
CA TYR A 277 -4.09 13.54 39.08
C TYR A 277 -4.83 12.22 39.34
N TYR A 278 -5.82 12.29 40.23
CA TYR A 278 -6.79 11.24 40.46
C TYR A 278 -7.70 11.14 39.23
N ASP A 279 -7.82 9.95 38.63
CA ASP A 279 -9.05 9.56 37.96
C ASP A 279 -9.37 8.10 38.32
N HIS A 280 -10.66 7.86 38.56
CA HIS A 280 -11.25 6.72 39.26
C HIS A 280 -10.91 5.35 38.66
N ALA A 281 -10.61 4.41 39.56
CA ALA A 281 -10.80 2.99 39.33
C ALA A 281 -12.31 2.68 39.37
N ASP A 282 -12.80 2.01 38.33
CA ASP A 282 -13.92 1.08 38.46
C ASP A 282 -13.35 -0.33 38.33
N ASP A 283 -13.87 -1.17 39.20
CA ASP A 283 -13.36 -2.44 39.69
C ASP A 283 -13.53 -3.62 38.73
N GLU A 284 -12.71 -4.65 39.01
CA GLU A 284 -13.00 -6.09 38.89
C GLU A 284 -13.07 -6.74 37.49
N ASP A 285 -12.02 -7.50 37.15
CA ASP A 285 -12.12 -8.97 37.17
C ASP A 285 -10.70 -9.60 37.05
N GLU A 286 -10.28 -10.30 38.11
CA GLU A 286 -9.09 -11.15 38.15
C GLU A 286 -9.39 -12.48 37.42
N GLU A 287 -8.59 -12.83 36.41
CA GLU A 287 -8.38 -14.24 36.07
C GLU A 287 -6.88 -14.58 36.04
N GLN A 288 -6.54 -15.40 37.02
CA GLN A 288 -5.27 -16.00 37.36
C GLN A 288 -4.91 -17.08 36.32
N TYR A 289 -3.80 -16.91 35.59
CA TYR A 289 -3.18 -18.01 34.84
C TYR A 289 -1.81 -18.36 35.40
N GLU A 290 -1.81 -19.56 35.96
CA GLU A 290 -0.74 -20.31 36.60
C GLU A 290 0.42 -20.58 35.63
N SER A 291 1.64 -20.31 36.09
CA SER A 291 2.89 -20.59 35.39
C SER A 291 3.13 -22.10 35.32
N GLY A 292 3.09 -22.66 34.11
CA GLY A 292 3.53 -24.02 33.83
C GLY A 292 5.03 -24.09 33.57
N ASP A 293 5.73 -24.85 34.42
CA ASP A 293 7.07 -25.36 34.19
C ASP A 293 7.08 -26.33 33.01
N TYR A 294 8.03 -26.19 32.07
CA TYR A 294 8.57 -27.33 31.33
C TYR A 294 10.05 -27.11 30.99
N GLU A 295 10.90 -27.93 31.60
CA GLU A 295 12.24 -28.28 31.13
C GLU A 295 12.16 -28.91 29.74
N ASN A 296 12.97 -28.44 28.79
CA ASN A 296 13.86 -29.25 27.93
C ASN A 296 14.79 -28.36 27.10
#